data_AF-A0A972EYZ5-F1
#
_entry.id   AF-A0A972EYZ5-F1
#
_cell.length_a   1.000
_cell.length_b   1.000
_cell.length_c   1.000
_cell.angle_alpha   90.00
_cell.angle_beta   90.00
_cell.angle_gamma   90.00
#
_symmetry.space_group_name_H-M   'P 1'
#
loop_
_entity.id
_entity.type
_entity.pdbx_description
1 polymer ?
#
loop_
_entity_poly.entity_id
_entity_poly.type
_entity_poly.pdbx_seq_one_letter_code
_entity_poly.pdbx_strand_id
1 'polypeptide(L)'
;MLDRQNYLKVKLFLKFSREVHGRSSLQISTDFEHLKVLLFWAGSQSFGLVPTINTSLPDFLFQKFENGLDQAVLQSIMNTNQRFLLWVKAMFPIEFQNVRLSWIMKISAISKGKEVII
;
A
#
# COMPACT_ATOMS: atom_id res chain seq x y z
N MET A 1 14.93 8.71 -3.41
CA MET A 1 14.25 9.78 -2.63
C MET A 1 12.76 9.45 -2.56
N LEU A 2 12.08 9.78 -1.46
CA LEU A 2 10.64 9.56 -1.30
C LEU A 2 9.86 10.80 -1.72
N ASP A 3 8.70 10.62 -2.35
CA ASP A 3 7.76 11.72 -2.58
C ASP A 3 7.17 12.22 -1.24
N ARG A 4 7.31 13.52 -1.00
CA ARG A 4 6.88 14.15 0.25
C ARG A 4 5.35 14.12 0.41
N GLN A 5 4.61 14.29 -0.68
CA GLN A 5 3.15 14.33 -0.63
C GLN A 5 2.58 12.95 -0.31
N ASN A 6 3.16 11.89 -0.86
CA ASN A 6 2.84 10.51 -0.52
C ASN A 6 3.04 10.24 0.97
N TYR A 7 4.18 10.67 1.54
CA TYR A 7 4.44 10.52 2.97
C TYR A 7 3.39 11.25 3.83
N LEU A 8 3.05 12.49 3.48
CA LEU A 8 2.04 13.26 4.21
C LEU A 8 0.65 12.60 4.13
N LYS A 9 0.27 12.04 2.98
CA LYS A 9 -0.98 11.28 2.83
C LYS A 9 -1.00 10.03 3.70
N VAL A 10 0.11 9.29 3.79
CA VAL A 10 0.24 8.16 4.72
C VAL A 10 0.04 8.61 6.17
N LYS A 11 0.68 9.71 6.59
CA LYS A 11 0.50 10.25 7.95
C LYS A 11 -0.94 10.66 8.22
N LEU A 12 -1.61 11.29 7.25
CA LEU A 12 -3.01 11.68 7.37
C LEU A 12 -3.94 10.47 7.46
N PHE A 13 -3.72 9.44 6.65
CA PHE A 13 -4.48 8.19 6.72
C PHE A 13 -4.36 7.49 8.08
N LEU A 14 -3.15 7.46 8.64
CA LEU A 14 -2.92 6.84 9.95
C LEU A 14 -3.60 7.62 11.08
N LYS A 15 -3.58 8.97 10.99
CA LYS A 15 -4.33 9.83 11.91
C LYS A 15 -5.82 9.54 11.82
N PHE A 16 -6.38 9.56 10.61
CA PHE A 16 -7.78 9.22 10.35
C PHE A 16 -8.14 7.83 10.89
N SER A 17 -7.29 6.83 10.64
CA SER A 17 -7.55 5.45 11.08
C SER A 17 -7.54 5.30 12.60
N ARG A 18 -6.74 6.11 13.32
CA ARG A 18 -6.75 6.14 14.78
C ARG A 18 -7.99 6.86 15.32
N GLU A 19 -8.29 8.03 14.79
CA GLU A 19 -9.31 8.93 15.33
C GLU A 19 -10.73 8.51 14.94
N VAL A 20 -10.92 7.96 13.73
CA VAL A 20 -12.24 7.61 13.18
C VAL A 20 -12.52 6.12 13.28
N HIS A 21 -11.54 5.27 12.98
CA HIS A 21 -11.72 3.80 13.05
C HIS A 21 -11.27 3.18 14.38
N GLY A 22 -10.84 4.00 15.35
CA GLY A 22 -10.48 3.53 16.70
C GLY A 22 -9.31 2.54 16.73
N ARG A 23 -8.43 2.54 15.72
CA ARG A 23 -7.29 1.62 15.68
C ARG A 23 -6.31 1.91 16.82
N SER A 24 -5.80 0.84 17.43
CA SER A 24 -4.85 0.94 18.54
C SER A 24 -3.49 1.46 18.07
N SER A 25 -2.68 1.98 18.99
CA SER A 25 -1.31 2.44 18.69
C SER A 25 -0.46 1.34 18.04
N LEU A 26 -0.62 0.08 18.47
CA LEU A 26 0.07 -1.06 17.88
C LEU A 26 -0.35 -1.27 16.43
N GLN A 27 -1.65 -1.27 16.15
CA GLN A 27 -2.17 -1.40 14.79
C GLN A 27 -1.71 -0.28 13.87
N ILE A 28 -1.64 0.96 14.36
CA ILE A 28 -1.11 2.10 13.61
C ILE A 28 0.37 1.95 13.30
N SER A 29 1.16 1.44 14.26
CA SER A 29 2.58 1.14 14.03
C SER A 29 2.74 0.09 12.93
N THR A 30 2.02 -1.02 13.04
CA THR A 30 2.01 -2.09 12.02
C THR A 30 1.57 -1.56 10.64
N ASP A 31 0.49 -0.78 10.58
CA ASP A 31 0.03 -0.19 9.31
C ASP A 31 1.08 0.76 8.72
N PHE A 32 1.80 1.52 9.54
CA PHE A 32 2.88 2.38 9.07
C PHE A 32 4.03 1.56 8.47
N GLU A 33 4.43 0.46 9.10
CA GLU A 33 5.44 -0.46 8.56
C GLU A 33 5.03 -1.00 7.18
N HIS A 34 3.77 -1.40 7.02
CA HIS A 34 3.25 -1.85 5.73
C HIS A 34 3.22 -0.72 4.69
N LEU A 35 2.81 0.49 5.06
CA LEU A 35 2.74 1.63 4.13
C LEU A 35 4.13 2.17 3.76
N LYS A 36 5.16 1.94 4.57
CA LYS A 36 6.55 2.22 4.18
C LYS A 36 6.95 1.38 2.96
N VAL A 37 6.50 0.13 2.86
CA VAL A 37 6.74 -0.68 1.65
C VAL A 37 6.21 0.03 0.41
N LEU A 38 4.98 0.54 0.48
CA LEU A 38 4.35 1.26 -0.62
C LEU A 38 5.11 2.55 -0.98
N LEU A 39 5.55 3.31 0.04
CA LEU A 39 6.38 4.50 -0.15
C LEU A 39 7.70 4.18 -0.85
N PHE A 40 8.39 3.10 -0.43
CA PHE A 40 9.64 2.69 -1.05
C PHE A 40 9.44 2.21 -2.49
N TRP A 41 8.37 1.47 -2.74
CA TRP A 41 8.03 1.00 -4.08
C TRP A 41 7.72 2.15 -5.04
N ALA A 42 6.94 3.13 -4.60
CA ALA A 42 6.63 4.32 -5.42
C ALA A 42 7.83 5.26 -5.58
N GLY A 43 8.74 5.28 -4.62
CA GLY A 43 9.91 6.16 -4.63
C GLY A 43 9.50 7.64 -4.71
N SER A 44 9.95 8.31 -5.76
CA SER A 44 9.61 9.71 -6.06
C SER A 44 8.33 9.89 -6.89
N GLN A 45 7.67 8.81 -7.32
CA GLN A 45 6.44 8.90 -8.10
C GLN A 45 5.25 9.16 -7.19
N SER A 46 4.34 10.06 -7.61
CA SER A 46 3.08 10.30 -6.91
C SER A 46 2.24 9.02 -6.87
N PHE A 47 1.54 8.79 -5.76
CA PHE A 47 0.58 7.70 -5.64
C PHE A 47 -0.59 7.79 -6.64
N GLY A 48 -0.88 8.97 -7.20
CA GLY A 48 -1.86 9.11 -8.29
C GLY A 48 -1.42 8.43 -9.60
N LEU A 49 -0.13 8.08 -9.72
CA LEU A 49 0.49 7.47 -10.90
C LEU A 49 0.93 6.03 -10.65
N VAL A 50 0.64 5.42 -9.50
CA VAL A 50 1.10 4.04 -9.20
C VAL A 50 0.74 2.98 -10.25
N PRO A 51 -0.36 3.08 -11.03
CA PRO A 51 -0.62 2.10 -12.09
C PRO A 51 0.40 2.16 -13.25
N THR A 52 1.19 3.24 -13.36
CA THR A 52 2.21 3.42 -14.41
C THR A 52 3.61 2.95 -13.98
N ILE A 53 3.77 2.48 -12.73
CA ILE A 53 5.03 1.92 -12.26
C ILE A 53 5.22 0.55 -12.92
N ASN A 54 6.32 0.38 -13.65
CA ASN A 54 6.60 -0.84 -14.42
C ASN A 54 6.66 -2.10 -13.56
N THR A 55 7.28 -2.01 -12.38
CA THR A 55 7.36 -3.13 -11.43
C THR A 55 6.11 -3.18 -10.58
N SER A 56 5.39 -4.30 -10.57
CA SER A 56 4.23 -4.43 -9.69
C SER A 56 4.66 -4.45 -8.21
N LEU A 57 3.80 -3.97 -7.31
CA LEU A 57 4.08 -4.00 -5.86
C LEU A 57 4.39 -5.42 -5.33
N PRO A 58 3.67 -6.48 -5.75
CA PRO A 58 4.05 -7.85 -5.43
C PRO A 58 5.44 -8.23 -5.92
N ASP A 59 5.80 -7.91 -7.17
CA ASP A 59 7.12 -8.26 -7.71
C ASP A 59 8.25 -7.54 -6.95
N PHE A 60 8.05 -6.27 -6.61
CA PHE A 60 8.97 -5.52 -5.77
C PHE A 60 9.16 -6.16 -4.39
N LEU A 61 8.09 -6.65 -3.78
CA LEU A 61 8.16 -7.36 -2.51
C LEU A 61 8.93 -8.68 -2.63
N PHE A 62 8.68 -9.48 -3.66
CA PHE A 62 9.44 -10.72 -3.90
C PHE A 62 10.93 -10.44 -4.10
N GLN A 63 11.29 -9.39 -4.83
CA GLN A 63 12.68 -8.99 -5.02
C GLN A 63 13.33 -8.50 -3.72
N LYS A 64 12.57 -7.78 -2.88
CA LYS A 64 13.08 -7.20 -1.64
C LYS A 64 13.28 -8.23 -0.52
N PHE A 65 12.47 -9.28 -0.51
CA PHE A 65 12.51 -10.34 0.49
C PHE A 65 12.95 -11.65 -0.18
N GLU A 66 14.26 -11.78 -0.42
CA GLU A 66 14.89 -12.92 -1.12
C GLU A 66 14.54 -14.29 -0.51
N ASN A 67 14.27 -14.35 0.80
CA ASN A 67 13.89 -15.57 1.52
C ASN A 67 12.36 -15.77 1.64
N GLY A 68 11.59 -14.98 0.90
CA GLY A 68 10.14 -14.97 0.97
C GLY A 68 9.59 -14.14 2.14
N LEU A 69 8.34 -13.71 1.98
CA LEU A 69 7.49 -13.19 3.04
C LEU A 69 6.49 -14.29 3.38
N ASP A 70 6.26 -14.51 4.67
CA ASP A 70 5.12 -15.31 5.12
C ASP A 70 3.82 -14.81 4.45
N GLN A 71 2.98 -15.75 3.99
CA GLN A 71 1.81 -15.42 3.21
C GLN A 71 0.82 -14.54 3.99
N ALA A 72 0.70 -14.73 5.31
CA ALA A 72 -0.16 -13.90 6.14
C ALA A 72 0.39 -12.48 6.26
N VAL A 73 1.72 -12.32 6.37
CA VAL A 73 2.38 -11.01 6.37
C VAL A 73 2.19 -10.32 5.01
N LEU A 74 2.41 -11.01 3.89
CA LEU A 74 2.19 -10.48 2.55
C LEU A 74 0.74 -10.01 2.39
N GLN A 75 -0.23 -10.84 2.78
CA GLN A 75 -1.64 -10.49 2.72
C GLN A 75 -1.97 -9.26 3.60
N SER A 76 -1.36 -9.16 4.79
CA SER A 76 -1.54 -8.03 5.70
C SER A 76 -1.01 -6.71 5.09
N ILE A 77 0.16 -6.76 4.45
CA ILE A 77 0.73 -5.64 3.69
C ILE A 77 -0.24 -5.22 2.57
N MET A 78 -0.68 -6.18 1.74
CA MET A 78 -1.58 -5.89 0.62
C MET A 78 -2.91 -5.30 1.07
N ASN A 79 -3.52 -5.86 2.11
CA ASN A 79 -4.78 -5.38 2.66
C ASN A 79 -4.63 -3.95 3.22
N THR A 80 -3.50 -3.64 3.85
CA THR A 80 -3.22 -2.30 4.37
C THR A 80 -3.07 -1.29 3.24
N ASN A 81 -2.30 -1.64 2.20
CA ASN A 81 -2.13 -0.80 1.03
C ASN A 81 -3.45 -0.58 0.27
N GLN A 82 -4.28 -1.61 0.14
CA GLN A 82 -5.60 -1.49 -0.46
C GLN A 82 -6.50 -0.52 0.33
N ARG A 83 -6.59 -0.66 1.66
CA ARG A 83 -7.37 0.26 2.52
C ARG A 83 -6.91 1.71 2.35
N PHE A 84 -5.60 1.93 2.35
CA PHE A 84 -5.02 3.24 2.14
C PHE A 84 -5.39 3.80 0.76
N LEU A 85 -5.20 3.02 -0.32
CA LEU A 85 -5.46 3.44 -1.70
C LEU A 85 -6.95 3.76 -1.94
N LEU A 86 -7.85 2.99 -1.33
CA LEU A 86 -9.29 3.29 -1.34
C LEU A 86 -9.58 4.62 -0.64
N TRP A 87 -8.98 4.83 0.53
CA TRP A 87 -9.17 6.05 1.31
C TRP A 87 -8.63 7.29 0.59
N VAL A 88 -7.42 7.25 0.03
CA VAL A 88 -6.88 8.41 -0.73
C VAL A 88 -7.65 8.67 -2.00
N LYS A 89 -8.19 7.63 -2.67
CA LYS A 89 -9.06 7.83 -3.84
C LYS A 89 -10.35 8.57 -3.46
N ALA A 90 -10.91 8.29 -2.29
CA ALA A 90 -12.08 8.99 -1.78
C ALA A 90 -11.77 10.42 -1.32
N MET A 91 -10.65 10.63 -0.64
CA MET A 91 -10.27 11.93 -0.07
C MET A 91 -9.63 12.90 -1.09
N PHE A 92 -9.00 12.37 -2.14
CA PHE A 92 -8.27 13.15 -3.16
C PHE A 92 -8.69 12.71 -4.58
N PRO A 93 -9.98 12.82 -4.94
CA PRO A 93 -10.51 12.22 -6.16
C PRO A 93 -9.87 12.76 -7.45
N ILE A 94 -9.48 14.06 -7.47
CA ILE A 94 -8.82 14.69 -8.62
C ILE A 94 -7.41 14.12 -8.82
N GLU A 95 -6.63 13.97 -7.75
CA GLU A 95 -5.26 13.44 -7.81
C GLU A 95 -5.25 11.94 -8.15
N PHE A 96 -6.25 11.20 -7.70
CA PHE A 96 -6.36 9.75 -7.89
C PHE A 96 -7.37 9.35 -8.98
N GLN A 97 -7.75 10.28 -9.87
CA GLN A 97 -8.75 10.02 -10.91
C GLN A 97 -8.32 8.87 -11.83
N ASN A 98 -7.02 8.80 -12.16
CA ASN A 98 -6.43 7.81 -13.07
C ASN A 98 -6.22 6.44 -12.40
N VAL A 99 -6.27 6.37 -11.07
CA VAL A 99 -6.16 5.10 -10.35
C VAL A 99 -7.52 4.40 -10.37
N ARG A 100 -7.68 3.42 -11.27
CA ARG A 100 -8.94 2.68 -11.43
C ARG A 100 -9.26 1.87 -10.16
N LEU A 101 -10.53 1.87 -9.75
CA LEU A 101 -10.97 1.07 -8.60
C LEU A 101 -10.66 -0.43 -8.80
N SER A 102 -10.87 -0.95 -10.02
CA SER A 102 -10.55 -2.34 -10.37
C SER A 102 -9.06 -2.67 -10.24
N TRP A 103 -8.17 -1.68 -10.40
CA TRP A 103 -6.75 -1.85 -10.15
C TRP A 103 -6.46 -1.97 -8.66
N ILE A 104 -7.04 -1.09 -7.84
CA ILE A 104 -6.90 -1.13 -6.37
C ILE A 104 -7.40 -2.47 -5.80
N MET A 105 -8.52 -2.98 -6.29
CA MET A 105 -9.10 -4.25 -5.86
C MET A 105 -8.24 -5.46 -6.21
N LYS A 106 -7.41 -5.38 -7.26
CA LYS A 106 -6.52 -6.48 -7.65
C LYS A 106 -5.29 -6.62 -6.75
N ILE A 107 -4.90 -5.57 -6.03
CA ILE A 107 -3.68 -5.57 -5.18
C ILE A 107 -3.72 -6.70 -4.15
N SER A 108 -4.84 -6.86 -3.44
CA SER A 108 -5.01 -7.91 -2.42
C SER A 108 -5.42 -9.27 -2.97
N ALA A 109 -5.78 -9.34 -4.26
CA ALA A 109 -6.07 -10.60 -4.94
C ALA A 109 -4.79 -11.32 -5.41
N ILE A 110 -3.72 -10.58 -5.73
CA ILE A 110 -2.47 -11.16 -6.26
C ILE A 110 -1.75 -12.05 -5.25
N SER A 111 -1.87 -11.78 -3.94
CA SER A 111 -1.30 -12.62 -2.88
C SER A 111 -1.91 -14.02 -2.76
N LYS A 112 -3.05 -14.29 -3.41
CA LYS A 112 -3.65 -15.64 -3.45
C LYS A 112 -3.11 -16.51 -4.60
N GLY A 113 -2.51 -15.93 -5.64
CA GLY A 113 -2.12 -16.65 -6.86
C GLY A 113 -0.63 -16.96 -6.98
N LYS A 114 0.22 -16.32 -6.18
CA LYS A 114 1.66 -16.63 -6.09
C LYS A 114 1.91 -17.37 -4.79
N GLU A 115 1.58 -18.66 -4.75
CA GLU A 115 2.06 -19.53 -3.68
C GLU A 115 3.59 -19.59 -3.77
N VAL A 116 4.25 -19.14 -2.71
CA VAL A 116 5.69 -19.33 -2.53
C VAL A 116 5.89 -20.82 -2.32
N ILE A 117 6.54 -21.46 -3.28
CA ILE A 117 7.04 -22.82 -3.10
C ILE A 117 8.10 -22.73 -1.99
N ILE A 118 7.79 -23.34 -0.84
CA ILE A 118 8.72 -23.54 0.28
C ILE A 118 9.63 -24.72 -0.06
#